data_AF-A0A0F9DVC1-F1
#
_entry.id   AF-A0A0F9DVC1-F1
#
_cell.length_a   1.000
_cell.length_b   1.000
_cell.length_c   1.000
_cell.angle_alpha   90.00
_cell.angle_beta   90.00
_cell.angle_gamma   90.00
#
_symmetry.space_group_name_H-M   'P 1'
#
loop_
_entity.id
_entity.type
_entity.pdbx_description
1 polymer ?
#
loop_
_entity_poly.entity_id
_entity_poly.type
_entity_poly.pdbx_seq_one_letter_code
_entity_poly.pdbx_strand_id
1 'polypeptide(L)'
;MDRDDKAKQLIMDTQGTFGTPEGKRVLEKLSLECLEEVSTFVPNNQYGTAFNEGKRYVILYIRGILESDPNKVKQTETIKEKKNE
;
A
#
# COMPACT_ATOMS: atom_id res chain seq x y z
N MET A 1 16.05 6.66 16.22
CA MET A 1 15.33 5.41 15.93
C MET A 1 15.97 4.79 14.71
N ASP A 2 16.40 3.54 14.84
CA ASP A 2 16.98 2.77 13.74
C ASP A 2 15.92 2.54 12.65
N ARG A 3 16.35 2.19 11.43
CA ARG A 3 15.42 1.95 10.31
C ARG A 3 14.50 0.77 10.59
N ASP A 4 15.00 -0.25 11.27
CA ASP A 4 14.24 -1.44 11.64
C ASP A 4 13.13 -1.09 12.66
N ASP A 5 13.42 -0.19 13.60
CA ASP A 5 12.42 0.33 14.54
C ASP A 5 11.27 1.05 13.81
N LYS A 6 11.59 1.83 12.76
CA LYS A 6 10.58 2.57 11.99
C LYS A 6 9.66 1.65 11.20
N ALA A 7 10.21 0.62 10.56
CA ALA A 7 9.42 -0.32 9.78
C ALA A 7 8.49 -1.15 10.67
N LYS A 8 9.00 -1.59 11.83
CA LYS A 8 8.19 -2.25 12.85
C LYS A 8 7.06 -1.34 13.35
N GLN A 9 7.37 -0.08 13.67
CA GLN A 9 6.38 0.88 14.13
C GLN A 9 5.28 1.11 13.08
N LEU A 10 5.65 1.26 11.80
CA LEU A 10 4.68 1.43 10.71
C LEU A 10 3.70 0.26 10.61
N ILE A 11 4.19 -0.98 10.72
CA ILE A 11 3.32 -2.16 10.71
C ILE A 11 2.35 -2.12 11.89
N MET A 12 2.87 -1.87 13.09
CA MET A 12 2.06 -1.81 14.32
C MET A 12 1.00 -0.70 14.24
N ASP A 13 1.36 0.49 13.75
CA ASP A 13 0.43 1.62 13.61
C ASP A 13 -0.65 1.34 12.57
N THR A 14 -0.27 0.73 11.44
CA THR A 14 -1.19 0.38 10.36
C THR A 14 -2.18 -0.70 10.81
N GLN A 15 -1.68 -1.76 11.46
CA GLN A 15 -2.51 -2.83 12.02
C GLN A 15 -3.41 -2.33 13.15
N GLY A 16 -2.89 -1.48 14.04
CA GLY A 16 -3.66 -0.85 15.11
C GLY A 16 -4.79 0.03 14.56
N THR A 17 -4.50 0.83 13.53
CA THR A 17 -5.48 1.75 12.92
C THR A 17 -6.58 0.99 12.18
N PHE A 18 -6.21 0.16 11.20
CA PHE A 18 -7.17 -0.55 10.35
C PHE A 18 -7.76 -1.81 11.01
N GLY A 19 -7.29 -2.19 12.20
CA GLY A 19 -7.91 -3.21 13.04
C GLY A 19 -9.19 -2.75 13.74
N THR A 20 -9.39 -1.43 13.91
CA THR A 20 -10.58 -0.85 14.53
C THR A 20 -11.83 -0.98 13.64
N PRO A 21 -13.05 -0.97 14.21
CA PRO A 21 -14.28 -0.98 13.40
C PRO A 21 -14.35 0.16 12.37
N GLU A 22 -13.98 1.37 12.78
CA GLU A 22 -13.94 2.57 11.93
C GLU A 22 -12.88 2.41 10.84
N GLY A 23 -11.68 1.96 11.23
CA GLY A 23 -10.57 1.71 10.32
C GLY A 23 -10.94 0.71 9.22
N LYS A 24 -11.62 -0.39 9.56
CA LYS A 24 -12.09 -1.38 8.57
C LYS A 24 -13.04 -0.76 7.55
N ARG A 25 -13.99 0.06 7.98
CA ARG A 25 -14.93 0.76 7.06
C ARG A 25 -14.19 1.75 6.14
N VAL A 26 -13.19 2.46 6.66
CA VAL A 26 -12.34 3.35 5.85
C VAL A 26 -11.52 2.54 4.85
N LEU A 27 -10.95 1.41 5.26
CA LEU A 27 -10.16 0.54 4.38
C LEU A 27 -11.01 -0.02 3.24
N GLU A 28 -12.25 -0.44 3.52
CA GLU A 28 -13.21 -0.88 2.51
C GLU A 28 -13.55 0.25 1.53
N LYS A 29 -13.75 1.48 2.02
CA LYS A 29 -13.95 2.63 1.15
C LYS A 29 -12.72 2.91 0.27
N LEU A 30 -11.52 2.84 0.83
CA LEU A 30 -10.26 3.01 0.09
C LEU A 30 -10.08 1.93 -0.98
N SER A 31 -10.44 0.67 -0.68
CA SER A 31 -10.42 -0.44 -1.64
C SER A 31 -11.17 -0.12 -2.93
N LEU A 32 -12.40 0.39 -2.78
CA LEU A 32 -13.25 0.78 -3.90
C LEU A 32 -12.65 1.97 -4.66
N GLU A 33 -12.24 3.02 -3.94
CA GLU A 33 -11.66 4.22 -4.56
C GLU A 33 -10.34 3.93 -5.30
N CYS A 34 -9.56 2.98 -4.80
CA CYS A 34 -8.27 2.57 -5.38
C CYS A 34 -8.38 1.42 -6.39
N LEU A 35 -9.59 1.03 -6.81
CA LEU A 35 -9.80 0.04 -7.86
C LEU A 35 -9.12 -1.32 -7.54
N GLU A 36 -9.12 -1.73 -6.27
CA GLU A 36 -8.41 -2.93 -5.80
C GLU A 36 -8.80 -4.17 -6.64
N GLU A 37 -10.10 -4.38 -6.82
CA GLU A 37 -10.66 -5.59 -7.45
C GLU A 37 -11.20 -5.38 -8.88
N VAL A 38 -11.04 -4.19 -9.48
CA VAL A 38 -11.64 -3.84 -10.78
C VAL A 38 -10.61 -3.28 -11.75
N SER A 39 -10.75 -3.56 -13.05
CA SER A 39 -9.78 -3.11 -14.06
C SER A 39 -9.45 -1.61 -13.98
N THR A 40 -8.15 -1.32 -13.97
CA THR A 40 -7.55 0.03 -14.02
C THR A 40 -7.46 0.57 -15.44
N PHE A 41 -7.64 -0.28 -16.45
CA PHE A 41 -7.47 0.06 -17.86
C PHE A 41 -8.49 1.12 -18.32
N VAL A 42 -7.97 2.16 -18.96
CA VAL A 42 -8.77 3.20 -19.62
C VAL A 42 -8.52 3.13 -21.13
N PRO A 43 -9.52 2.72 -21.93
CA PRO A 43 -9.38 2.59 -23.38
C PRO A 43 -8.87 3.87 -24.03
N ASN A 44 -7.87 3.74 -24.91
CA ASN A 44 -7.23 4.84 -25.64
C ASN A 44 -6.62 5.94 -24.74
N ASN A 45 -6.43 5.67 -23.44
CA ASN A 45 -5.87 6.62 -22.48
C ASN A 45 -4.87 5.94 -21.55
N GLN A 46 -3.62 5.86 -22.00
CA GLN A 46 -2.51 5.32 -21.21
C GLN A 46 -2.26 6.09 -19.92
N TYR A 47 -2.44 7.42 -19.91
CA TYR A 47 -2.25 8.25 -18.72
C TYR A 47 -3.31 7.97 -17.66
N GLY A 48 -4.57 7.78 -18.08
CA GLY A 48 -5.65 7.35 -17.20
C GLY A 48 -5.40 5.97 -16.60
N THR A 49 -4.87 5.04 -17.40
CA THR A 49 -4.48 3.70 -16.93
C THR A 49 -3.35 3.80 -15.88
N ALA A 50 -2.29 4.55 -16.18
CA ALA A 50 -1.18 4.76 -15.24
C ALA A 50 -1.63 5.44 -13.93
N PHE A 51 -2.54 6.40 -14.00
CA PHE A 51 -3.12 7.05 -12.83
C PHE A 51 -3.90 6.05 -11.96
N ASN A 52 -4.75 5.22 -12.59
CA ASN A 52 -5.51 4.18 -11.90
C ASN A 52 -4.60 3.11 -11.25
N GLU A 53 -3.54 2.70 -11.93
CA GLU A 53 -2.52 1.80 -11.37
C GLU A 53 -1.78 2.43 -10.18
N GLY A 54 -1.47 3.72 -10.25
CA GLY A 54 -0.91 4.46 -9.12
C GLY A 54 -1.82 4.43 -7.89
N LYS A 55 -3.13 4.61 -8.09
CA LYS A 55 -4.12 4.50 -6.99
C LYS A 55 -4.17 3.08 -6.43
N ARG A 56 -4.18 2.06 -7.30
CA ARG A 56 -4.20 0.65 -6.89
C ARG A 56 -2.95 0.25 -6.11
N TYR A 57 -1.78 0.75 -6.51
CA TYR A 57 -0.55 0.51 -5.77
C TYR A 57 -0.66 0.94 -4.30
N VAL A 58 -1.32 2.06 -4.01
CA VAL A 58 -1.48 2.56 -2.62
C VAL A 58 -2.24 1.55 -1.75
N ILE A 59 -3.38 1.03 -2.22
CA ILE A 59 -4.16 0.07 -1.41
C ILE A 59 -3.41 -1.26 -1.27
N LEU A 60 -2.79 -1.76 -2.33
CA LEU A 60 -2.00 -3.00 -2.28
C LEU A 60 -0.81 -2.87 -1.34
N TYR A 61 -0.17 -1.70 -1.30
CA TYR A 61 0.90 -1.41 -0.35
C TYR A 61 0.40 -1.46 1.11
N ILE A 62 -0.75 -0.85 1.40
CA ILE A 62 -1.36 -0.91 2.74
C ILE A 62 -1.70 -2.36 3.11
N ARG A 63 -2.26 -3.16 2.20
CA ARG A 63 -2.54 -4.59 2.41
C ARG A 63 -1.28 -5.37 2.75
N GLY A 64 -0.20 -5.15 2.00
CA GLY A 64 1.08 -5.78 2.27
C GLY A 64 1.63 -5.46 3.67
N ILE A 65 1.45 -4.22 4.14
CA ILE A 65 1.82 -3.86 5.52
C ILE A 65 0.93 -4.58 6.54
N LEU A 66 -0.39 -4.65 6.31
CA LEU A 66 -1.31 -5.31 7.22
C LEU A 66 -1.02 -6.80 7.40
N GLU A 67 -0.56 -7.46 6.34
CA GLU A 67 -0.17 -8.88 6.33
C GLU A 67 1.25 -9.12 6.88
N SER A 68 2.03 -8.06 7.10
CA SER A 68 3.40 -8.16 7.58
C SER A 68 3.48 -8.49 9.08
N ASP A 69 4.47 -9.30 9.45
CA ASP A 69 4.76 -9.61 10.86
C ASP A 69 5.81 -8.62 11.40
N PRO A 70 5.47 -7.79 12.41
CA PRO A 70 6.37 -6.78 12.97
C PRO A 70 7.64 -7.37 13.61
N ASN A 71 7.69 -8.69 13.86
CA ASN A 71 8.87 -9.37 14.40
C ASN A 71 9.73 -10.05 13.31
N LYS A 72 9.27 -10.06 12.06
CA LYS A 72 9.98 -10.68 10.92
C LYS A 72 10.37 -9.67 9.84
N VAL A 73 10.34 -8.39 10.15
CA VAL A 73 10.76 -7.32 9.24
C VAL A 73 12.26 -7.47 8.96
N LYS A 74 12.58 -8.21 7.91
CA LYS A 74 13.90 -8.17 7.28
C LYS A 74 13.85 -7.09 6.23
N GLN A 75 14.90 -6.28 6.12
CA GLN A 75 15.00 -5.17 5.17
C GLN A 75 14.51 -5.59 3.78
N THR A 76 13.32 -5.14 3.39
CA THR A 76 12.91 -5.14 1.99
C THR A 76 13.52 -3.90 1.37
N GLU A 77 14.51 -4.15 0.52
CA GLU A 77 15.17 -3.13 -0.27
C GLU A 77 14.12 -2.28 -0.99
N THR A 78 14.27 -0.96 -0.84
CA THR A 78 13.62 0.06 -1.66
C THR A 78 13.66 -0.40 -3.12
N ILE A 79 12.50 -0.61 -3.73
CA ILE A 79 12.40 -0.85 -5.17
C ILE A 79 13.09 0.35 -5.85
N LYS A 80 14.25 0.04 -6.40
CA LYS A 80 15.24 0.88 -7.06
C LYS A 80 14.62 2.13 -7.69
N GLU A 81 15.06 3.30 -7.23
CA GLU A 81 15.31 4.41 -8.14
C GLU A 81 16.23 3.89 -9.25
N LYS A 82 15.65 3.46 -10.38
CA LYS A 82 16.40 3.36 -11.63
C LYS A 82 16.72 4.80 -12.04
N LYS A 83 17.81 5.31 -11.48
CA LYS A 83 18.59 6.40 -12.04
C LYS A 83 19.21 5.89 -13.34
N ASN A 84 18.45 5.93 -14.43
CA ASN A 84 18.94 5.79 -15.79
C ASN A 84 18.36 6.94 -16.61
N GLU A 85 19.04 8.08 -16.59
CA GLU A 85 19.52 8.86 -17.74
C GLU A 85 20.22 10.12 -17.24
#